data_AF-A0ABD7HMB1-F1
#
_entry.id   AF-A0ABD7HMB1-F1
#
_cell.length_a   1.000
_cell.length_b   1.000
_cell.length_c   1.000
_cell.angle_alpha   90.00
_cell.angle_beta   90.00
_cell.angle_gamma   90.00
#
_symmetry.space_group_name_H-M   'P 1'
#
loop_
_entity.id
_entity.type
_entity.pdbx_description
1 polymer ?
#
loop_
_entity_poly.entity_id
_entity_poly.type
_entity_poly.pdbx_seq_one_letter_code
_entity_poly.pdbx_strand_id
1 'polypeptide(L)'
;MADLRVVADETPALALDELRSHGNALLADARRAAMEALRAATAVDLFRTGGFTPTQVKLLHRQAKDAVTAWARVETMLGELVHEFDKSRITALKSPR
;
A
#
# COMPACT_ATOMS: atom_id res chain seq x y z
N MET A 1 8.72 -16.25 -25.21
CA MET A 1 8.02 -15.95 -23.94
C MET A 1 9.01 -16.26 -22.83
N ALA A 2 9.33 -15.28 -21.99
CA ALA A 2 10.22 -15.51 -20.84
C ALA A 2 9.45 -16.33 -19.80
N ASP A 3 10.00 -17.49 -19.45
CA ASP A 3 9.44 -18.43 -18.47
C ASP A 3 9.59 -17.81 -17.08
N LEU A 4 8.47 -17.41 -16.47
CA LEU A 4 8.43 -16.73 -15.17
C LEU A 4 8.68 -17.77 -14.08
N ARG A 5 9.95 -17.98 -13.71
CA ARG A 5 10.29 -18.88 -12.60
C ARG A 5 9.86 -18.26 -11.28
N VAL A 6 8.85 -18.85 -10.65
CA VAL A 6 8.49 -18.57 -9.25
C VAL A 6 9.62 -19.12 -8.37
N VAL A 7 10.48 -18.24 -7.89
CA VAL A 7 11.51 -18.58 -6.90
C VAL A 7 10.86 -18.49 -5.53
N ALA A 8 10.97 -19.56 -4.74
CA ALA A 8 10.52 -19.54 -3.36
C ALA A 8 11.32 -18.48 -2.59
N ASP A 9 10.63 -17.67 -1.80
CA ASP A 9 11.28 -16.68 -0.95
C ASP A 9 11.97 -17.42 0.21
N GLU A 10 13.29 -17.56 0.11
CA GLU A 10 14.14 -18.23 1.11
C GLU A 10 14.64 -17.26 2.19
N THR A 11 14.17 -16.00 2.20
CA THR A 11 14.56 -15.06 3.25
C THR A 11 14.07 -15.55 4.62
N PRO A 12 14.94 -15.57 5.64
CA PRO A 12 14.54 -15.97 6.99
C PRO A 12 13.48 -15.00 7.50
N ALA A 13 12.44 -15.52 8.15
CA ALA A 13 11.44 -14.67 8.77
C ALA A 13 12.09 -13.79 9.85
N LEU A 14 11.64 -12.54 9.93
CA LEU A 14 12.11 -11.59 10.94
C LEU A 14 11.89 -12.15 12.35
N ALA A 15 12.84 -11.87 13.26
CA ALA A 15 12.66 -12.16 14.68
C ALA A 15 11.49 -11.32 15.24
N LEU A 16 10.86 -11.77 16.34
CA LEU A 16 9.67 -11.11 16.89
C LEU A 16 9.87 -9.60 17.19
N ASP A 17 11.04 -9.23 17.69
CA ASP A 17 11.37 -7.84 18.00
C ASP A 17 11.63 -7.00 16.74
N GLU A 18 12.21 -7.61 15.71
CA GLU A 18 12.38 -7.00 14.39
C GLU A 18 11.05 -6.81 13.69
N LEU A 19 10.14 -7.79 13.77
CA LEU A 19 8.79 -7.70 13.24
C LEU A 19 8.00 -6.57 13.91
N ARG A 20 8.17 -6.39 15.22
CA ARG A 20 7.55 -5.29 15.97
C ARG A 20 8.12 -3.94 15.53
N SER A 21 9.44 -3.81 15.45
CA SER A 21 10.09 -2.56 15.04
C SER A 21 9.78 -2.20 13.59
N HIS A 22 9.99 -3.15 12.67
CA HIS A 22 9.75 -3.00 11.24
C HIS A 22 8.26 -2.84 10.91
N GLY A 23 7.39 -3.64 11.52
CA GLY A 23 5.95 -3.55 11.33
C GLY A 23 5.37 -2.23 11.83
N ASN A 24 5.84 -1.72 12.99
CA ASN A 24 5.44 -0.40 13.48
C ASN A 24 5.92 0.73 12.56
N ALA A 25 7.12 0.60 11.97
CA ALA A 25 7.62 1.55 10.99
C ALA A 25 6.77 1.54 9.70
N LEU A 26 6.47 0.35 9.16
CA LEU A 26 5.58 0.18 8.01
C LEU A 26 4.18 0.75 8.26
N LEU A 27 3.61 0.54 9.46
CA LEU A 27 2.32 1.14 9.83
C LEU A 27 2.38 2.67 9.90
N ALA A 28 3.47 3.23 10.44
CA ALA A 28 3.66 4.68 10.47
C ALA A 28 3.80 5.26 9.05
N ASP A 29 4.47 4.54 8.15
CA ASP A 29 4.64 4.92 6.75
C ASP A 29 3.32 4.81 5.97
N ALA A 30 2.60 3.69 6.15
CA ALA A 30 1.28 3.49 5.57
C ALA A 30 0.30 4.56 6.04
N ARG A 31 0.35 4.94 7.33
CA ARG A 31 -0.47 6.05 7.86
C ARG A 31 -0.12 7.37 7.17
N ARG A 32 1.16 7.68 6.98
CA ARG A 32 1.58 8.90 6.28
C ARG A 32 1.10 8.90 4.83
N ALA A 33 1.32 7.80 4.11
CA ALA A 33 0.86 7.63 2.74
C ALA A 33 -0.67 7.72 2.62
N ALA A 34 -1.42 7.16 3.57
CA ALA A 34 -2.88 7.23 3.58
C ALA A 34 -3.39 8.66 3.79
N MET A 35 -2.73 9.46 4.64
CA MET A 35 -3.09 10.88 4.79
C MET A 35 -2.83 11.67 3.50
N GLU A 36 -1.76 11.37 2.77
CA GLU A 36 -1.46 11.98 1.46
C GLU A 36 -2.50 11.58 0.41
N ALA A 37 -2.82 10.29 0.33
CA ALA A 37 -3.84 9.76 -0.58
C ALA A 37 -5.23 10.34 -0.29
N LEU A 38 -5.60 10.49 0.99
CA LEU A 38 -6.84 11.13 1.41
C LEU A 38 -6.87 12.60 0.96
N ARG A 39 -5.79 13.36 1.19
CA ARG A 39 -5.70 14.76 0.73
C ARG A 39 -5.88 14.85 -0.78
N ALA A 40 -5.20 14.00 -1.55
CA ALA A 40 -5.33 13.96 -3.01
C ALA A 40 -6.76 13.65 -3.44
N ALA A 41 -7.43 12.67 -2.80
CA ALA A 41 -8.81 12.31 -3.10
C ALA A 41 -9.80 13.45 -2.78
N THR A 42 -9.60 14.15 -1.66
CA THR A 42 -10.46 15.27 -1.24
C THR A 42 -10.20 16.57 -2.01
N ALA A 43 -9.05 16.70 -2.68
CA ALA A 43 -8.72 17.86 -3.51
C ALA A 43 -9.46 17.85 -4.86
N VAL A 44 -10.06 16.72 -5.25
CA VAL A 44 -10.85 16.62 -6.47
C VAL A 44 -12.22 17.26 -6.23
N ASP A 45 -12.44 18.43 -6.82
CA ASP A 45 -13.67 19.21 -6.66
C ASP A 45 -14.83 18.65 -7.51
N LEU A 46 -15.25 17.42 -7.18
CA LEU A 46 -16.38 16.75 -7.82
C LEU A 46 -17.74 17.18 -7.25
N PHE A 47 -17.76 17.78 -6.06
CA PHE A 47 -18.98 18.17 -5.37
C PHE A 47 -19.44 19.60 -5.74
N ARG A 48 -18.65 20.33 -6.51
CA ARG A 48 -19.05 21.61 -7.09
C ARG A 48 -20.34 21.47 -7.91
N THR A 49 -21.26 22.39 -7.67
CA THR A 49 -22.49 22.54 -8.45
C THR A 49 -22.24 23.38 -9.72
N GLY A 50 -22.93 23.04 -10.81
CA GLY A 50 -22.81 23.71 -12.11
C GLY A 50 -22.16 22.84 -13.21
N GLY A 51 -21.89 23.44 -14.37
CA GLY A 51 -21.26 22.77 -15.50
C GLY A 51 -19.74 22.72 -15.39
N PHE A 52 -19.10 21.72 -16.02
CA PHE A 52 -17.65 21.65 -16.18
C PHE A 52 -17.28 21.92 -17.63
N THR A 53 -16.21 22.68 -17.85
CA THR A 53 -15.60 22.77 -19.18
C THR A 53 -14.84 21.47 -19.50
N PRO A 54 -14.62 21.13 -20.78
CA PRO A 54 -13.84 19.95 -21.14
C PRO A 54 -12.43 19.92 -20.51
N THR A 55 -11.79 21.08 -20.38
CA THR A 55 -10.48 21.22 -19.71
C THR A 55 -10.57 20.89 -18.22
N GLN A 56 -11.62 21.35 -17.53
CA GLN A 56 -11.86 21.02 -16.13
C GLN A 56 -12.10 19.52 -15.94
N VAL A 57 -12.87 18.88 -16.82
CA VAL A 57 -13.09 17.42 -16.78
C VAL A 57 -11.77 16.66 -16.93
N LYS A 58 -10.89 17.07 -17.86
CA LYS A 58 -9.55 16.46 -18.01
C LYS A 58 -8.69 16.63 -16.76
N LEU A 59 -8.76 17.78 -16.10
CA LEU A 59 -8.05 18.04 -14.86
C LEU A 59 -8.58 17.14 -13.72
N LEU A 60 -9.89 17.08 -13.53
CA LEU A 60 -10.53 16.24 -12.52
C LEU A 60 -10.16 14.76 -12.72
N HIS A 61 -10.18 14.29 -13.97
CA HIS A 61 -9.75 12.92 -14.32
C HIS A 61 -8.30 12.66 -13.93
N ARG A 62 -7.38 13.61 -14.20
CA ARG A 62 -5.98 13.49 -13.79
C ARG A 62 -5.85 13.43 -12.26
N GLN A 63 -6.52 14.32 -11.55
CA GLN A 63 -6.46 14.36 -10.08
C GLN A 63 -7.03 13.08 -9.45
N ALA A 64 -8.12 12.55 -10.00
CA ALA A 64 -8.67 11.26 -9.59
C ALA A 64 -7.67 10.12 -9.81
N LYS A 65 -6.97 10.10 -10.95
CA LYS A 65 -5.92 9.12 -11.24
C LYS A 65 -4.72 9.23 -10.29
N ASP A 66 -4.33 10.44 -9.94
CA ASP A 66 -3.26 10.69 -8.97
C ASP A 66 -3.66 10.15 -7.58
N ALA A 67 -4.92 10.35 -7.16
CA ALA A 67 -5.44 9.79 -5.91
C ALA A 67 -5.46 8.25 -5.90
N VAL A 68 -5.87 7.61 -7.02
CA VAL A 68 -5.81 6.15 -7.18
C VAL A 68 -4.37 5.65 -7.05
N THR A 69 -3.42 6.34 -7.67
CA THR A 69 -1.99 5.99 -7.60
C THR A 69 -1.45 6.10 -6.17
N ALA A 70 -1.86 7.14 -5.43
CA ALA A 70 -1.48 7.31 -4.03
C ALA A 70 -2.04 6.18 -3.14
N TRP A 71 -3.28 5.75 -3.37
CA TRP A 71 -3.87 4.62 -2.64
C TRP A 71 -3.21 3.27 -2.96
N ALA A 72 -2.78 3.05 -4.20
CA ALA A 72 -2.04 1.83 -4.57
C ALA A 72 -0.75 1.69 -3.75
N ARG A 73 -0.06 2.80 -3.43
CA ARG A 73 1.13 2.78 -2.56
C ARG A 73 0.79 2.34 -1.13
N VAL A 74 -0.35 2.78 -0.60
CA VAL A 74 -0.83 2.37 0.73
C VAL A 74 -1.12 0.86 0.73
N GLU A 75 -1.78 0.37 -0.31
CA GLU A 75 -2.08 -1.06 -0.48
C GLU A 75 -0.80 -1.91 -0.52
N THR A 76 0.23 -1.49 -1.27
CA THR A 76 1.53 -2.17 -1.28
C THR A 76 2.13 -2.29 0.13
N MET A 77 2.17 -1.19 0.89
CA MET A 77 2.75 -1.20 2.25
C MET A 77 1.98 -2.12 3.21
N LEU A 78 0.64 -2.13 3.12
CA LEU A 78 -0.18 -3.03 3.93
C LEU A 78 -0.04 -4.49 3.49
N GLY A 79 0.10 -4.74 2.19
CA GLY A 79 0.36 -6.06 1.63
C GLY A 79 1.70 -6.63 2.10
N GLU A 80 2.76 -5.83 2.11
CA GLU A 80 4.07 -6.20 2.68
C GLU A 80 3.94 -6.58 4.16
N LEU A 81 3.22 -5.78 4.95
CA LEU A 81 3.01 -6.06 6.36
C LEU A 81 2.25 -7.38 6.59
N VAL A 82 1.21 -7.65 5.79
CA VAL A 82 0.47 -8.93 5.85
C VAL A 82 1.38 -10.10 5.50
N HIS A 83 2.20 -9.97 4.44
CA HIS A 83 3.15 -11.00 4.03
C HIS A 83 4.16 -11.33 5.12
N GLU A 84 4.71 -10.30 5.79
CA GLU A 84 5.63 -10.50 6.91
C GLU A 84 4.94 -11.17 8.11
N PHE A 85 3.70 -10.82 8.44
CA PHE A 85 2.93 -11.53 9.47
C PHE A 85 2.71 -13.00 9.12
N ASP A 86 2.38 -13.31 7.86
CA ASP A 86 2.18 -14.68 7.40
C ASP A 86 3.47 -15.51 7.45
N LYS A 87 4.60 -14.93 7.03
CA LYS A 87 5.93 -15.55 7.16
C LYS A 87 6.29 -15.87 8.61
N SER A 88 6.10 -14.92 9.52
CA SER A 88 6.40 -15.13 10.95
C SER A 88 5.51 -16.21 11.56
N ARG A 89 4.23 -16.26 11.20
CA ARG A 89 3.30 -17.30 11.66
C ARG A 89 3.70 -18.69 11.18
N ILE A 90 4.06 -18.83 9.89
CA ILE A 90 4.51 -20.12 9.32
C ILE A 90 5.79 -20.60 10.01
N THR A 91 6.72 -19.69 10.31
CA THR A 91 7.98 -20.01 10.97
C THR A 91 7.76 -20.48 12.41
N ALA A 92 6.86 -19.82 13.15
CA ALA A 92 6.48 -20.24 14.51
C ALA A 92 5.87 -21.65 14.57
N LEU A 93 5.14 -22.07 13.52
CA LEU A 93 4.55 -23.41 13.42
C LEU A 93 5.58 -24.50 13.06
N LYS A 94 6.67 -24.14 12.38
CA LYS A 94 7.73 -25.08 11.95
C LYS A 94 8.81 -25.32 13.01
N SER A 95 8.87 -24.50 14.06
CA SER A 95 9.73 -24.70 15.22
C SER A 95 8.90 -25.10 16.45
N PRO A 96 8.42 -26.36 16.55
CA PRO A 96 7.86 -26.86 17.80
C PRO A 96 9.01 -27.00 18.82
N ARG A 97 8.75 -26.56 20.05
CA ARG A 97 9.64 -26.76 21.20
C ARG A 97 9.95 -28.23 21.44
#